data_AF-A0A653ER45-F1
#
_entry.id   AF-A0A653ER45-F1
#
_cell.length_a   1.000
_cell.length_b   1.000
_cell.length_c   1.000
_cell.angle_alpha   90.00
_cell.angle_beta   90.00
_cell.angle_gamma   90.00
#
_symmetry.space_group_name_H-M   'P 1'
#
loop_
_entity.id
_entity.type
_entity.pdbx_description
1 polymer ?
#
loop_
_entity_poly.entity_id
_entity_poly.type
_entity_poly.pdbx_seq_one_letter_code
_entity_poly.pdbx_strand_id
1 'polypeptide(L)'
;MVGNANNGVAAGADGSLNIATAATVVGADNGAVTASAVGDNDFVTAATVVGRGNNGVAADAVGGNFANAAVVVGGDNTDVHAQRGHFNAAVVVGNDSTAFAGGETGDEGNRDLAIVVANNAQARAFNGNNDIAIARADGASAIAGPGDNIVDIQPPLFSLLVAALRGLFS
;
A
#
# COMPACT_ATOMS: atom_id res chain seq x y z
N MET A 1 -19.08 1.75 0.15
CA MET A 1 -19.84 1.21 1.29
C MET A 1 -19.48 1.99 2.54
N VAL A 2 -20.41 2.13 3.50
CA VAL A 2 -20.15 2.76 4.81
C VAL A 2 -20.69 1.84 5.89
N GLY A 3 -19.86 1.52 6.89
CA GLY A 3 -20.19 0.56 7.95
C GLY A 3 -18.95 -0.20 8.42
N ASN A 4 -19.05 -0.98 9.49
CA ASN A 4 -17.97 -1.85 9.96
C ASN A 4 -18.19 -3.28 9.46
N ALA A 5 -17.13 -4.08 9.43
CA ALA A 5 -17.18 -5.50 9.06
C ALA A 5 -17.76 -5.75 7.65
N ASN A 6 -17.46 -4.85 6.71
CA ASN A 6 -17.83 -5.02 5.31
C ASN A 6 -16.85 -6.02 4.67
N ASN A 7 -17.25 -7.28 4.57
CA ASN A 7 -16.42 -8.32 3.98
C ASN A 7 -16.81 -8.58 2.51
N GLY A 8 -15.83 -8.63 1.61
CA GLY A 8 -16.03 -8.96 0.19
C GLY A 8 -16.61 -7.81 -0.63
N VAL A 9 -16.24 -6.55 -0.31
CA VAL A 9 -16.63 -5.41 -1.15
C VAL A 9 -15.81 -5.43 -2.43
N ALA A 10 -16.42 -5.92 -3.51
CA ALA A 10 -15.75 -6.06 -4.79
C ALA A 10 -16.35 -5.13 -5.86
N ALA A 11 -15.48 -4.52 -6.65
CA ALA A 11 -15.80 -3.90 -7.93
C ALA A 11 -14.97 -4.59 -9.01
N GLY A 12 -15.61 -4.98 -10.11
CA GLY A 12 -14.98 -5.74 -11.20
C GLY A 12 -15.41 -5.23 -12.57
N ALA A 13 -14.49 -5.25 -13.54
CA ALA A 13 -14.78 -4.99 -14.94
C ALA A 13 -14.07 -6.01 -15.83
N ASP A 14 -14.73 -6.43 -16.91
CA ASP A 14 -14.21 -7.38 -17.90
C ASP A 14 -14.52 -6.83 -19.29
N GLY A 15 -13.48 -6.69 -20.12
CA GLY A 15 -13.60 -6.19 -21.47
C GLY A 15 -12.28 -5.66 -22.02
N SER A 16 -12.23 -5.36 -23.31
CA SER A 16 -11.00 -4.91 -23.98
C SER A 16 -10.51 -3.51 -23.57
N LEU A 17 -11.35 -2.75 -22.85
CA LEU A 17 -11.08 -1.40 -22.38
C LEU A 17 -11.87 -1.13 -21.10
N ASN A 18 -11.19 -1.08 -19.96
CA ASN A 18 -11.78 -0.65 -18.69
C ASN A 18 -11.12 0.67 -18.25
N ILE A 19 -11.91 1.76 -18.23
CA ILE A 19 -11.38 3.09 -17.91
C ILE A 19 -11.07 3.22 -16.41
N ALA A 20 -11.96 2.72 -15.55
CA ALA A 20 -11.75 2.74 -14.11
C ALA A 20 -12.59 1.69 -13.39
N THR A 21 -11.96 0.91 -12.51
CA THR A 21 -12.66 0.11 -11.51
C THR A 21 -12.29 0.59 -10.12
N ALA A 22 -13.27 0.84 -9.25
CA ALA A 22 -13.01 1.36 -7.92
C ALA A 22 -13.89 0.70 -6.84
N ALA A 23 -13.26 0.31 -5.75
CA ALA A 23 -13.92 -0.16 -4.53
C ALA A 23 -13.58 0.80 -3.38
N THR A 24 -14.60 1.38 -2.75
CA THR A 24 -14.40 2.33 -1.63
C THR A 24 -15.20 1.91 -0.42
N VAL A 25 -14.54 1.82 0.73
CA VAL A 25 -15.16 1.49 2.03
C VAL A 25 -14.75 2.49 3.09
N VAL A 26 -15.71 2.91 3.91
CA VAL A 26 -15.46 3.71 5.11
C VAL A 26 -16.00 2.96 6.33
N GLY A 27 -15.11 2.63 7.25
CA GLY A 27 -15.40 1.95 8.52
C GLY A 27 -14.29 0.98 8.91
N ALA A 28 -14.46 0.31 10.04
CA ALA A 28 -13.43 -0.55 10.62
C ALA A 28 -13.68 -2.04 10.36
N ASP A 29 -12.60 -2.81 10.52
CA ASP A 29 -12.64 -4.28 10.57
C ASP A 29 -13.19 -4.91 9.27
N ASN A 30 -12.98 -4.25 8.12
CA ASN A 30 -13.43 -4.73 6.81
C ASN A 30 -12.46 -5.79 6.25
N GLY A 31 -12.99 -6.67 5.41
CA GLY A 31 -12.22 -7.74 4.78
C GLY A 31 -12.39 -7.74 3.27
N ALA A 32 -11.33 -8.10 2.53
CA ALA A 32 -11.38 -8.36 1.09
C ALA A 32 -12.07 -7.22 0.30
N VAL A 33 -11.55 -6.00 0.44
CA VAL A 33 -11.99 -4.85 -0.36
C VAL A 33 -11.19 -4.82 -1.65
N THR A 34 -11.81 -5.18 -2.75
CA THR A 34 -11.10 -5.46 -4.01
C THR A 34 -11.65 -4.64 -5.16
N ALA A 35 -10.77 -3.96 -5.88
CA ALA A 35 -11.07 -3.40 -7.20
C ALA A 35 -10.28 -4.18 -8.24
N SER A 36 -10.97 -4.71 -9.26
CA SER A 36 -10.32 -5.50 -10.29
C SER A 36 -10.76 -5.19 -11.73
N ALA A 37 -9.83 -5.30 -12.67
CA ALA A 37 -10.11 -5.19 -14.09
C ALA A 37 -9.38 -6.31 -14.87
N VAL A 38 -10.07 -6.85 -15.87
CA VAL A 38 -9.52 -7.84 -16.80
C VAL A 38 -9.71 -7.32 -18.21
N GLY A 39 -8.60 -7.12 -18.92
CA GLY A 39 -8.61 -6.50 -20.24
C GLY A 39 -7.24 -6.00 -20.69
N ASP A 40 -7.06 -5.86 -22.02
CA ASP A 40 -5.77 -5.46 -22.61
C ASP A 40 -5.41 -3.98 -22.42
N ASN A 41 -6.39 -3.13 -22.06
CA ASN A 41 -6.22 -1.67 -22.01
C ASN A 41 -6.92 -1.08 -20.79
N ASP A 42 -6.64 -1.64 -19.62
CA ASP A 42 -7.17 -1.11 -18.38
C ASP A 42 -6.34 0.12 -17.95
N PHE A 43 -7.02 1.20 -17.53
CA PHE A 43 -6.31 2.45 -17.20
C PHE A 43 -6.02 2.57 -15.69
N VAL A 44 -7.04 2.45 -14.84
CA VAL A 44 -6.88 2.56 -13.38
C VAL A 44 -7.77 1.55 -12.64
N THR A 45 -7.18 0.78 -11.72
CA THR A 45 -7.95 0.13 -10.64
C THR A 45 -7.58 0.72 -9.29
N ALA A 46 -8.57 0.93 -8.43
CA ALA A 46 -8.36 1.57 -7.14
C ALA A 46 -9.19 0.96 -6.01
N ALA A 47 -8.52 0.48 -4.97
CA ALA A 47 -9.16 0.10 -3.71
C ALA A 47 -8.84 1.16 -2.66
N THR A 48 -9.87 1.73 -2.03
CA THR A 48 -9.71 2.76 -1.00
C THR A 48 -10.47 2.41 0.25
N VAL A 49 -9.79 2.39 1.40
CA VAL A 49 -10.41 2.15 2.69
C VAL A 49 -10.04 3.23 3.70
N VAL A 50 -11.02 3.72 4.44
CA VAL A 50 -10.80 4.62 5.57
C VAL A 50 -11.35 3.96 6.84
N GLY A 51 -10.44 3.60 7.74
CA GLY A 51 -10.74 2.96 9.01
C GLY A 51 -9.60 2.06 9.47
N ARG A 52 -9.75 1.50 10.67
CA ARG A 52 -8.75 0.62 11.31
C ARG A 52 -9.07 -0.86 11.11
N GLY A 53 -8.07 -1.72 11.27
CA GLY A 53 -8.27 -3.17 11.37
C GLY A 53 -8.72 -3.85 10.07
N ASN A 54 -8.52 -3.21 8.91
CA ASN A 54 -8.94 -3.80 7.65
C ASN A 54 -7.88 -4.76 7.12
N ASN A 55 -8.32 -5.85 6.50
CA ASN A 55 -7.44 -6.87 5.95
C ASN A 55 -7.79 -7.20 4.50
N GLY A 56 -6.79 -7.24 3.61
CA GLY A 56 -6.97 -7.60 2.21
C GLY A 56 -7.62 -6.48 1.41
N VAL A 57 -6.96 -5.32 1.35
CA VAL A 57 -7.37 -4.20 0.50
C VAL A 57 -6.55 -4.27 -0.78
N ALA A 58 -7.17 -4.67 -1.88
CA ALA A 58 -6.44 -5.04 -3.09
C ALA A 58 -6.92 -4.26 -4.33
N ALA A 59 -5.97 -3.66 -5.05
CA ALA A 59 -6.17 -3.13 -6.39
C ALA A 59 -5.41 -4.00 -7.38
N ASP A 60 -6.15 -4.58 -8.33
CA ASP A 60 -5.65 -5.68 -9.12
C ASP A 60 -6.13 -5.65 -10.57
N ALA A 61 -5.20 -5.64 -11.52
CA ALA A 61 -5.57 -5.67 -12.94
C ALA A 61 -4.73 -6.65 -13.74
N VAL A 62 -5.36 -7.30 -14.72
CA VAL A 62 -4.74 -8.32 -15.57
C VAL A 62 -4.87 -7.92 -17.03
N GLY A 63 -3.74 -7.87 -17.76
CA GLY A 63 -3.72 -7.62 -19.21
C GLY A 63 -3.10 -6.28 -19.64
N GLY A 64 -1.91 -5.91 -19.18
CA GLY A 64 -1.26 -4.66 -19.67
C GLY A 64 -1.87 -3.37 -19.10
N ASN A 65 -2.53 -3.47 -17.95
CA ASN A 65 -3.09 -2.34 -17.22
C ASN A 65 -2.03 -1.28 -16.90
N PHE A 66 -2.43 0.00 -16.99
CA PHE A 66 -1.52 1.11 -16.72
C PHE A 66 -1.22 1.30 -15.23
N ALA A 67 -2.23 1.38 -14.36
CA ALA A 67 -2.00 1.67 -12.94
C ALA A 67 -2.98 0.99 -11.97
N ASN A 68 -2.47 0.59 -10.81
CA ASN A 68 -3.25 0.09 -9.68
C ASN A 68 -2.92 0.88 -8.41
N ALA A 69 -3.93 1.20 -7.61
CA ALA A 69 -3.76 1.96 -6.38
C ALA A 69 -4.54 1.35 -5.21
N ALA A 70 -3.85 0.91 -4.17
CA ALA A 70 -4.44 0.53 -2.90
C ALA A 70 -4.12 1.62 -1.86
N VAL A 71 -5.15 2.32 -1.39
CA VAL A 71 -4.99 3.44 -0.45
C VAL A 71 -5.77 3.18 0.82
N VAL A 72 -5.07 3.16 1.95
CA VAL A 72 -5.70 2.94 3.26
C VAL A 72 -5.30 4.01 4.26
N VAL A 73 -6.30 4.51 5.00
CA VAL A 73 -6.09 5.48 6.09
C VAL A 73 -6.71 4.92 7.38
N GLY A 74 -5.86 4.71 8.38
CA GLY A 74 -6.18 4.11 9.68
C GLY A 74 -5.10 3.12 10.11
N GLY A 75 -5.05 2.78 11.41
CA GLY A 75 -4.07 1.82 11.94
C GLY A 75 -4.54 0.36 11.83
N ASP A 76 -3.63 -0.56 12.12
CA ASP A 76 -3.88 -2.01 12.15
C ASP A 76 -4.36 -2.58 10.81
N ASN A 77 -3.95 -1.98 9.68
CA ASN A 77 -4.37 -2.42 8.36
C ASN A 77 -3.33 -3.33 7.74
N THR A 78 -3.71 -4.58 7.49
CA THR A 78 -2.82 -5.60 6.94
C THR A 78 -3.20 -5.92 5.50
N ASP A 79 -2.22 -6.36 4.72
CA ASP A 79 -2.44 -6.84 3.35
C ASP A 79 -3.09 -5.76 2.43
N VAL A 80 -2.48 -4.57 2.41
CA VAL A 80 -2.84 -3.50 1.44
C VAL A 80 -1.96 -3.67 0.22
N HIS A 81 -2.56 -4.05 -0.90
CA HIS A 81 -1.84 -4.60 -2.05
C HIS A 81 -2.27 -3.95 -3.37
N ALA A 82 -1.33 -3.35 -4.09
CA ALA A 82 -1.51 -2.95 -5.50
C ALA A 82 -0.60 -3.81 -6.38
N GLN A 83 -1.11 -4.48 -7.41
CA GLN A 83 -0.34 -5.50 -8.15
C GLN A 83 -0.72 -5.63 -9.63
N ARG A 84 0.21 -6.19 -10.42
CA ARG A 84 0.05 -6.63 -11.83
C ARG A 84 -0.20 -5.55 -12.88
N GLY A 85 -0.15 -4.27 -12.52
CA GLY A 85 -0.18 -3.14 -13.45
C GLY A 85 1.21 -2.55 -13.66
N HIS A 86 1.40 -1.75 -14.72
CA HIS A 86 2.69 -1.10 -15.01
C HIS A 86 3.14 -0.10 -13.94
N PHE A 87 2.20 0.48 -13.19
CA PHE A 87 2.46 1.32 -12.04
C PHE A 87 1.59 0.85 -10.88
N ASN A 88 2.18 0.30 -9.82
CA ASN A 88 1.42 -0.09 -8.63
C ASN A 88 1.74 0.85 -7.48
N ALA A 89 0.71 1.34 -6.80
CA ALA A 89 0.87 2.20 -5.64
C ALA A 89 0.10 1.65 -4.44
N ALA A 90 0.81 1.25 -3.40
CA ALA A 90 0.22 0.92 -2.11
C ALA A 90 0.59 1.99 -1.11
N VAL A 91 -0.41 2.71 -0.60
CA VAL A 91 -0.23 3.84 0.31
C VAL A 91 -1.04 3.59 1.57
N VAL A 92 -0.36 3.50 2.71
CA VAL A 92 -0.99 3.32 4.01
C VAL A 92 -0.57 4.42 4.97
N VAL A 93 -1.57 5.02 5.62
CA VAL A 93 -1.38 6.04 6.66
C VAL A 93 -2.01 5.54 7.95
N GLY A 94 -1.21 4.99 8.84
CA GLY A 94 -1.63 4.51 10.16
C GLY A 94 -0.78 3.35 10.69
N ASN A 95 -0.67 3.28 12.02
CA ASN A 95 0.31 2.42 12.71
C ASN A 95 0.05 0.95 12.45
N ASP A 96 1.07 0.11 12.66
CA ASP A 96 0.96 -1.35 12.65
C ASP A 96 0.33 -1.88 11.35
N SER A 97 0.74 -1.29 10.22
CA SER A 97 0.14 -1.54 8.91
C SER A 97 1.16 -1.92 7.84
N THR A 98 0.69 -2.55 6.77
CA THR A 98 1.55 -3.01 5.67
C THR A 98 1.06 -2.51 4.32
N ALA A 99 1.96 -1.93 3.53
CA ALA A 99 1.72 -1.55 2.14
C ALA A 99 2.61 -2.39 1.21
N PHE A 100 2.02 -3.06 0.22
CA PHE A 100 2.72 -3.82 -0.80
C PHE A 100 2.36 -3.36 -2.21
N ALA A 101 3.36 -2.93 -2.98
CA ALA A 101 3.23 -2.60 -4.38
C ALA A 101 4.07 -3.57 -5.23
N GLY A 102 3.46 -4.12 -6.29
CA GLY A 102 4.10 -5.05 -7.23
C GLY A 102 3.46 -6.44 -7.27
N GLY A 103 3.97 -7.31 -8.13
CA GLY A 103 3.50 -8.70 -8.25
C GLY A 103 4.25 -9.66 -7.32
N GLU A 104 3.67 -10.81 -6.95
CA GLU A 104 4.41 -11.87 -6.22
C GLU A 104 4.99 -12.95 -7.16
N THR A 105 4.60 -12.94 -8.45
CA THR A 105 4.84 -14.05 -9.40
C THR A 105 5.53 -13.63 -10.72
N GLY A 106 6.20 -12.48 -10.78
CA GLY A 106 7.01 -12.08 -11.94
C GLY A 106 6.25 -11.42 -13.10
N ASP A 107 4.99 -11.01 -12.90
CA ASP A 107 4.32 -10.10 -13.83
C ASP A 107 4.63 -8.66 -13.38
N GLU A 108 5.65 -8.06 -13.98
CA GLU A 108 6.26 -6.82 -13.50
C GLU A 108 5.39 -5.58 -13.75
N GLY A 109 5.12 -4.87 -12.64
CA GLY A 109 4.98 -3.43 -12.72
C GLY A 109 6.33 -2.82 -13.05
N ASN A 110 6.36 -1.82 -13.92
CA ASN A 110 7.62 -1.16 -14.27
C ASN A 110 8.03 -0.10 -13.24
N ARG A 111 7.18 0.22 -12.26
CA ARG A 111 7.38 1.25 -11.24
C ARG A 111 6.43 0.98 -10.07
N ASP A 112 6.95 0.36 -9.01
CA ASP A 112 6.15 0.12 -7.81
C ASP A 112 6.45 1.16 -6.72
N LEU A 113 5.39 1.69 -6.09
CA LEU A 113 5.46 2.69 -5.03
C LEU A 113 4.73 2.17 -3.80
N ALA A 114 5.50 1.76 -2.79
CA ALA A 114 4.96 1.40 -1.49
C ALA A 114 5.29 2.48 -0.46
N ILE A 115 4.27 2.99 0.23
CA ILE A 115 4.42 4.02 1.25
C ILE A 115 3.69 3.59 2.51
N VAL A 116 4.39 3.63 3.63
CA VAL A 116 3.79 3.65 4.97
C VAL A 116 4.20 4.92 5.71
N VAL A 117 3.20 5.63 6.24
CA VAL A 117 3.42 6.80 7.11
C VAL A 117 2.88 6.45 8.49
N ALA A 118 3.67 5.71 9.27
CA ALA A 118 3.27 5.22 10.59
C ALA A 118 4.34 4.44 11.36
N ASN A 119 4.12 4.27 12.67
CA ASN A 119 4.96 3.43 13.53
C ASN A 119 4.71 1.94 13.27
N ASN A 120 5.75 1.11 13.44
CA ASN A 120 5.71 -0.35 13.29
C ASN A 120 5.10 -0.83 11.96
N ALA A 121 5.26 -0.04 10.90
CA ALA A 121 4.63 -0.30 9.62
C ALA A 121 5.66 -0.77 8.59
N GLN A 122 5.20 -1.43 7.53
CA GLN A 122 6.09 -1.94 6.48
C GLN A 122 5.65 -1.49 5.10
N ALA A 123 6.53 -0.84 4.35
CA ALA A 123 6.40 -0.58 2.92
C ALA A 123 7.26 -1.57 2.13
N ARG A 124 6.65 -2.28 1.18
CA ARG A 124 7.33 -3.23 0.28
C ARG A 124 6.99 -2.92 -1.17
N ALA A 125 7.98 -2.53 -1.96
CA ALA A 125 7.85 -2.38 -3.41
C ALA A 125 8.75 -3.42 -4.08
N PHE A 126 8.20 -4.35 -4.86
CA PHE A 126 8.96 -5.49 -5.36
C PHE A 126 8.50 -5.93 -6.74
N ASN A 127 9.47 -6.38 -7.53
CA ASN A 127 9.31 -6.94 -8.87
C ASN A 127 8.95 -5.86 -9.90
N GLY A 128 10.00 -5.23 -10.41
CA GLY A 128 9.91 -4.14 -11.36
C GLY A 128 11.28 -3.50 -11.56
N ASN A 129 11.29 -2.31 -12.14
CA ASN A 129 12.45 -1.42 -12.13
C ASN A 129 12.05 -0.11 -11.46
N ASN A 130 12.95 0.58 -10.78
CA ASN A 130 12.65 1.88 -10.15
C ASN A 130 11.57 1.80 -9.07
N ASP A 131 11.59 0.71 -8.30
CA ASP A 131 10.70 0.56 -7.16
C ASP A 131 11.10 1.56 -6.07
N ILE A 132 10.10 2.07 -5.34
CA ILE A 132 10.29 3.02 -4.26
C ILE A 132 9.50 2.52 -3.06
N ALA A 133 10.23 2.13 -2.01
CA ALA A 133 9.64 1.85 -0.71
C ALA A 133 9.94 3.01 0.25
N ILE A 134 8.89 3.60 0.84
CA ILE A 134 9.00 4.70 1.79
C ILE A 134 8.39 4.28 3.13
N ALA A 135 9.19 4.30 4.19
CA ALA A 135 8.74 4.06 5.55
C ALA A 135 9.03 5.30 6.39
N ARG A 136 8.01 5.82 7.09
CA ARG A 136 8.14 7.03 7.90
C ARG A 136 7.47 6.85 9.25
N ALA A 137 8.24 6.40 10.26
CA ALA A 137 8.14 6.66 11.70
C ALA A 137 9.00 5.64 12.49
N ASP A 138 8.78 5.47 13.80
CA ASP A 138 9.50 4.52 14.65
C ASP A 138 9.15 3.07 14.31
N GLY A 139 10.16 2.20 14.21
CA GLY A 139 9.95 0.78 13.92
C GLY A 139 9.39 0.50 12.52
N ALA A 140 9.34 1.51 11.65
CA ALA A 140 8.90 1.34 10.27
C ALA A 140 10.01 0.70 9.42
N SER A 141 9.62 -0.08 8.41
CA SER A 141 10.54 -0.79 7.51
C SER A 141 10.18 -0.52 6.06
N ALA A 142 11.16 -0.10 5.27
CA ALA A 142 11.03 0.00 3.82
C ALA A 142 11.91 -1.08 3.16
N ILE A 143 11.35 -1.80 2.20
CA ILE A 143 12.06 -2.84 1.45
C ILE A 143 11.71 -2.68 -0.03
N ALA A 144 12.72 -2.47 -0.86
CA ALA A 144 12.60 -2.42 -2.31
C ALA A 144 13.35 -3.60 -2.97
N GLY A 145 13.03 -3.91 -4.22
CA GLY A 145 13.71 -4.92 -5.02
C GLY A 145 15.18 -4.59 -5.37
N PRO A 146 15.87 -5.48 -6.10
CA PRO A 146 17.22 -5.23 -6.58
C PRO A 146 17.29 -4.11 -7.62
N GLY A 147 18.15 -3.11 -7.40
CA GLY A 147 18.32 -1.98 -8.33
C GLY A 147 17.43 -0.77 -8.03
N ASP A 148 16.74 -0.79 -6.89
CA ASP A 148 15.67 0.15 -6.54
C ASP A 148 16.00 1.07 -5.36
N ASN A 149 15.07 1.98 -5.04
CA ASN A 149 15.27 3.02 -4.01
C ASN A 149 14.50 2.69 -2.72
N ILE A 150 15.23 2.68 -1.61
CA ILE A 150 14.67 2.57 -0.27
C ILE A 150 14.80 3.93 0.42
N VAL A 151 13.68 4.47 0.89
CA VAL A 151 13.62 5.72 1.65
C VAL A 151 13.07 5.43 3.05
N ASP A 152 13.97 5.26 4.01
CA ASP A 152 13.61 5.12 5.42
C ASP A 152 13.77 6.46 6.15
N ILE A 153 12.68 7.00 6.68
CA ILE A 153 12.60 8.28 7.38
C ILE A 153 12.28 7.99 8.84
N GLN A 154 13.32 7.69 9.60
CA GLN A 154 13.23 7.50 11.05
C GLN A 154 13.23 8.86 11.76
N PRO A 155 12.43 9.06 12.81
CA PRO A 155 12.61 10.21 13.69
C PRO A 155 14.00 10.13 14.35
N PRO A 156 14.64 11.27 14.67
CA PRO A 156 16.01 11.26 15.14
C PRO A 156 16.12 10.54 16.50
N LEU A 157 16.69 9.33 16.50
CA LEU A 157 17.23 8.64 17.69
C LEU A 157 18.08 9.58 18.58
N PHE A 158 18.65 10.62 17.98
CA PHE A 158 19.44 11.67 18.61
C PHE A 158 18.68 12.53 19.62
N SER A 159 17.37 12.74 19.49
CA SER A 159 16.62 13.57 20.46
C SER A 159 16.49 12.89 21.83
N LEU A 160 16.32 11.57 21.84
CA LEU A 160 16.17 10.80 23.08
C LEU A 160 17.51 10.60 23.77
N LEU A 161 18.57 10.33 23.01
CA LEU A 161 19.93 10.25 23.53
C LEU A 161 20.41 11.60 24.09
N VAL A 162 20.14 12.72 23.41
CA VAL A 162 20.50 14.06 23.90
C VAL A 162 19.66 14.49 25.10
N ALA A 163 18.38 14.13 25.17
CA ALA A 163 17.55 14.37 26.35
C ALA A 163 18.00 13.54 27.56
N ALA A 164 18.32 12.26 27.36
CA ALA A 164 18.87 11.37 28.39
C ALA A 164 20.24 11.84 28.88
N LEU A 165 21.11 12.29 27.97
CA LEU A 165 22.43 12.79 28.33
C LEU A 165 22.35 14.16 29.04
N ARG A 166 21.40 15.03 28.67
CA ARG A 166 21.18 16.31 29.37
C ARG A 166 20.58 16.16 30.76
N GLY A 167 19.79 15.11 31.01
CA GLY A 167 19.30 14.77 32.35
C GLY A 167 20.32 14.08 33.26
N LEU A 168 21.41 13.55 32.70
CA LEU A 168 22.48 12.88 33.45
C LEU A 168 23.58 13.85 33.92
N PHE A 169 23.64 15.05 33.34
CA PHE A 169 24.60 16.12 33.67
C PHE A 169 23.95 17.36 34.29
N SER A 170 22.69 17.27 34.74
CA SER A 170 21.97 18.31 35.49
C SER A 170 21.85 17.96 36.97
#